data_AF-A0A846PVN0-F1
#
_entry.id   AF-A0A846PVN0-F1
#
_cell.length_a   1.000
_cell.length_b   1.000
_cell.length_c   1.000
_cell.angle_alpha   90.00
_cell.angle_beta   90.00
_cell.angle_gamma   90.00
#
_symmetry.space_group_name_H-M   'P 1'
#
loop_
_entity.id
_entity.type
_entity.pdbx_description
1 polymer ?
#
loop_
_entity_poly.entity_id
_entity_poly.type
_entity_poly.pdbx_seq_one_letter_code
_entity_poly.pdbx_strand_id
1 'polypeptide(L)'
;KVVFDLLFEDLIRTISIAIFLILIVLIVAYRSPVKGTISVTILIIAVTWTGGTMELLGVPLSLITVTVGSLVVGIGIDYSIHIMNRYMEEKRNRR
;
A
#
# COMPACT_ATOMS: atom_id res chain seq x y z
N LYS A 1 8.98 14.05 21.89
CA LYS A 1 7.70 14.65 21.46
C LYS A 1 7.89 15.24 20.06
N VAL A 2 8.59 16.38 19.90
CA VAL A 2 8.89 16.98 18.58
C VAL A 2 9.39 16.00 17.51
N VAL A 3 10.40 15.17 17.80
CA VAL A 3 10.93 14.20 16.80
C VAL A 3 9.90 13.15 16.40
N PHE A 4 9.05 12.70 17.33
CA PHE A 4 8.01 11.71 17.04
C PHE A 4 6.91 12.33 16.18
N ASP A 5 6.50 13.56 16.49
CA ASP A 5 5.47 14.27 15.72
C ASP A 5 5.92 14.51 14.27
N LEU A 6 7.19 14.86 14.08
CA LEU A 6 7.80 14.99 12.74
C LEU A 6 7.80 13.65 11.97
N LEU A 7 8.18 12.55 12.62
CA LEU A 7 8.18 11.23 11.98
C LEU A 7 6.77 10.80 11.55
N PHE A 8 5.74 11.12 12.34
CA PHE A 8 4.35 10.82 11.97
C PHE A 8 3.87 11.65 10.78
N GLU A 9 4.18 12.95 10.79
CA GLU A 9 3.81 13.84 9.68
C GLU A 9 4.49 13.42 8.37
N ASP A 10 5.80 13.12 8.42
CA ASP A 10 6.56 12.65 7.28
C ASP A 10 6.05 11.30 6.76
N LEU A 11 5.70 10.38 7.67
CA LEU A 11 5.13 9.08 7.31
C LEU A 11 3.80 9.25 6.57
N ILE A 12 2.87 10.03 7.12
CA ILE A 12 1.55 10.26 6.52
C ILE A 12 1.70 10.95 5.17
N ARG A 13 2.56 11.97 5.08
CA ARG A 13 2.80 12.70 3.83
C ARG A 13 3.38 11.79 2.75
N THR A 14 4.40 11.00 3.09
CA THR A 14 5.07 10.12 2.14
C THR A 14 4.16 8.99 1.67
N ILE A 15 3.44 8.34 2.59
CA ILE A 15 2.47 7.29 2.25
C ILE A 15 1.35 7.85 1.36
N SER A 16 0.82 9.04 1.66
CA SER A 16 -0.25 9.64 0.88
C SER A 16 0.20 9.96 -0.55
N ILE A 17 1.39 10.54 -0.71
CA ILE A 17 1.98 10.83 -2.02
C ILE A 17 2.23 9.51 -2.78
N ALA A 18 2.79 8.50 -2.11
CA ALA A 18 3.06 7.21 -2.73
C ALA A 18 1.77 6.54 -3.23
N ILE A 19 0.74 6.45 -2.39
CA ILE A 19 -0.56 5.87 -2.75
C ILE A 19 -1.18 6.62 -3.94
N PHE A 20 -1.12 7.95 -3.95
CA PHE A 20 -1.66 8.76 -5.04
C PHE A 20 -0.92 8.50 -6.37
N LEU A 21 0.41 8.48 -6.34
CA LEU A 21 1.21 8.19 -7.53
C LEU A 21 1.00 6.76 -8.02
N ILE A 22 0.97 5.78 -7.12
CA ILE A 22 0.67 4.38 -7.43
C ILE A 22 -0.69 4.26 -8.09
N LEU A 23 -1.71 4.93 -7.57
CA LEU A 23 -3.04 4.92 -8.16
C LEU A 23 -3.00 5.41 -9.61
N ILE A 24 -2.36 6.55 -9.87
CA ILE A 24 -2.23 7.10 -11.23
C ILE A 24 -1.53 6.09 -12.15
N VAL A 25 -0.39 5.54 -11.71
CA VAL A 25 0.39 4.58 -12.49
C VAL A 25 -0.44 3.35 -12.82
N LEU A 26 -1.16 2.80 -11.86
CA LEU A 26 -2.00 1.62 -12.07
C LEU A 26 -3.19 1.90 -12.98
N ILE A 27 -3.84 3.06 -12.87
CA ILE A 27 -4.94 3.44 -13.76
C ILE A 27 -4.46 3.50 -15.20
N VAL A 28 -3.27 4.09 -15.44
CA VAL A 28 -2.65 4.15 -16.76
C VAL A 28 -2.26 2.75 -17.25
N ALA A 29 -1.60 1.95 -16.41
CA ALA A 29 -1.14 0.60 -16.76
C ALA A 29 -2.31 -0.33 -17.11
N TYR A 30 -3.37 -0.33 -16.32
CA TYR A 30 -4.54 -1.18 -16.53
C TYR A 30 -5.56 -0.59 -17.52
N ARG A 31 -5.37 0.67 -17.93
CA ARG A 31 -6.33 1.48 -18.70
C ARG A 31 -7.75 1.40 -18.13
N SER A 32 -7.85 1.33 -16.80
CA SER A 32 -9.12 1.09 -16.12
C SER A 32 -9.08 1.65 -14.70
N PRO A 33 -9.89 2.68 -14.37
CA PRO A 33 -9.93 3.25 -13.04
C PRO A 33 -10.39 2.23 -11.99
N VAL A 34 -11.28 1.31 -12.36
CA VAL A 34 -11.79 0.26 -11.48
C VAL A 34 -10.68 -0.72 -11.06
N LYS A 35 -9.84 -1.18 -11.99
CA LYS A 35 -8.76 -2.12 -11.65
C LYS A 35 -7.66 -1.46 -10.81
N GLY A 36 -7.33 -0.20 -11.13
CA GLY A 36 -6.36 0.58 -10.36
C GLY A 36 -6.84 0.80 -8.92
N THR A 37 -8.08 1.24 -8.74
CA THR A 37 -8.66 1.47 -7.40
C THR A 37 -8.75 0.20 -6.57
N ILE A 38 -9.22 -0.93 -7.14
CA ILE A 38 -9.25 -2.23 -6.43
C ILE A 38 -7.85 -2.61 -5.95
N SER A 39 -6.84 -2.41 -6.78
CA SER A 39 -5.46 -2.76 -6.42
C SER A 39 -4.93 -1.88 -5.28
N VAL A 40 -5.19 -0.58 -5.33
CA VAL A 40 -4.85 0.34 -4.24
C VAL A 40 -5.62 0.01 -2.95
N THR A 41 -6.86 -0.44 -3.04
CA THR A 41 -7.62 -0.91 -1.87
C THR A 41 -6.93 -2.10 -1.19
N ILE A 42 -6.41 -3.07 -1.96
CA ILE A 42 -5.66 -4.21 -1.41
C ILE A 42 -4.41 -3.71 -0.66
N LEU A 43 -3.68 -2.76 -1.24
CA LEU A 43 -2.53 -2.13 -0.59
C LEU A 43 -2.91 -1.43 0.73
N ILE A 44 -3.99 -0.63 0.73
CA ILE A 44 -4.45 0.08 1.94
C ILE A 44 -4.77 -0.92 3.04
N ILE A 45 -5.47 -2.02 2.73
CA ILE A 45 -5.77 -3.07 3.71
C ILE A 45 -4.48 -3.63 4.31
N ALA A 46 -3.45 -3.91 3.50
CA ALA A 46 -2.17 -4.43 4.00
C ALA A 46 -1.44 -3.44 4.91
N VAL A 47 -1.42 -2.15 4.56
CA VAL A 47 -0.77 -1.09 5.36
C VAL A 47 -1.53 -0.86 6.67
N THR A 48 -2.87 -0.78 6.62
CA THR A 48 -3.71 -0.65 7.81
C THR A 48 -3.57 -1.85 8.73
N TRP A 49 -3.51 -3.07 8.18
CA TRP A 49 -3.28 -4.27 8.97
C TRP A 49 -1.91 -4.24 9.67
N THR A 50 -0.86 -3.83 8.96
CA THR A 50 0.49 -3.73 9.51
C THR A 50 0.57 -2.67 10.61
N GLY A 51 0.09 -1.46 10.37
CA GLY A 51 0.08 -0.40 11.37
C GLY A 51 -0.82 -0.72 12.57
N GLY A 52 -2.01 -1.28 12.32
CA GLY A 52 -2.94 -1.68 13.38
C GLY A 52 -2.39 -2.80 14.25
N THR A 53 -1.73 -3.81 13.66
CA THR A 53 -1.08 -4.88 14.42
C THR A 53 0.13 -4.40 15.22
N MET A 54 0.90 -3.45 14.70
CA MET A 54 1.97 -2.82 15.47
C MET A 54 1.44 -2.17 16.76
N GLU A 55 0.34 -1.44 16.67
CA GLU A 55 -0.26 -0.81 17.85
C GLU A 55 -0.84 -1.84 18.82
N LEU A 56 -1.52 -2.87 18.31
CA LEU A 56 -2.04 -3.96 19.14
C LEU A 56 -0.94 -4.72 19.90
N LEU A 57 0.25 -4.84 19.31
CA LEU A 57 1.40 -5.51 19.91
C LEU A 57 2.32 -4.58 20.72
N GLY A 58 2.00 -3.28 20.79
CA GLY A 58 2.82 -2.28 21.49
C GLY A 58 4.18 -2.03 20.85
N VAL A 59 4.31 -2.25 19.53
CA VAL A 59 5.55 -2.01 18.79
C VAL A 59 5.70 -0.50 18.54
N PRO A 60 6.73 0.16 19.11
CA PRO A 60 6.87 1.61 18.99
C PRO A 60 7.30 2.02 17.57
N LEU A 61 6.77 3.15 17.13
CA LEU A 61 7.23 3.80 15.90
C LEU A 61 8.66 4.33 16.08
N SER A 62 9.56 3.78 15.28
CA SER A 62 10.99 4.09 15.24
C SER A 62 11.47 4.18 13.79
N LEU A 63 12.71 4.63 13.58
CA LEU A 63 13.30 4.69 12.24
C LEU A 63 13.25 3.31 11.53
N ILE A 64 13.53 2.23 12.27
CA ILE A 64 13.49 0.87 11.73
C ILE A 64 12.09 0.51 11.25
N THR A 65 11.06 0.76 12.06
CA THR A 65 9.69 0.40 11.69
C THR A 65 9.15 1.27 10.56
N VAL A 66 9.59 2.52 10.44
CA VAL A 66 9.28 3.39 9.28
C VAL A 66 9.90 2.83 8.00
N THR A 67 11.16 2.37 8.05
CA THR A 67 11.81 1.68 6.93
C THR A 67 11.11 0.38 6.57
N VAL A 68 10.70 -0.42 7.55
CA VAL A 68 9.90 -1.63 7.28
C VAL A 68 8.53 -1.25 6.68
N GLY A 69 7.90 -0.19 7.15
CA GLY A 69 6.64 0.32 6.62
C GLY A 69 6.73 0.69 5.14
N SER A 70 7.82 1.31 4.69
CA SER A 70 8.02 1.62 3.26
C SER A 70 8.23 0.37 2.42
N LEU A 71 8.92 -0.66 2.94
CA LEU A 71 9.05 -1.97 2.29
C LEU A 71 7.68 -2.67 2.16
N VAL A 72 6.86 -2.62 3.20
CA VAL A 72 5.50 -3.18 3.20
C VAL A 72 4.64 -2.54 2.11
N VAL A 73 4.77 -1.22 1.90
CA VAL A 73 4.06 -0.52 0.82
C VAL A 73 4.49 -1.04 -0.55
N GLY A 74 5.80 -1.17 -0.79
CA GLY A 74 6.35 -1.67 -2.06
C GLY A 74 5.95 -3.11 -2.36
N ILE A 75 6.12 -4.01 -1.39
CA ILE A 75 5.75 -5.41 -1.53
C ILE A 75 4.23 -5.56 -1.66
N GLY A 76 3.46 -4.76 -0.92
CA GLY A 76 1.99 -4.77 -0.97
C GLY A 76 1.45 -4.40 -2.35
N ILE A 77 2.06 -3.44 -3.05
CA ILE A 77 1.63 -3.07 -4.39
C ILE A 77 2.00 -4.15 -5.42
N ASP A 78 3.18 -4.76 -5.31
CA ASP A 78 3.60 -5.86 -6.18
C ASP A 78 2.60 -7.03 -6.08
N TYR A 79 2.28 -7.47 -4.86
CA TYR A 79 1.28 -8.53 -4.66
C TYR A 79 -0.10 -8.14 -5.16
N SER A 80 -0.51 -6.89 -4.98
CA SER A 80 -1.78 -6.43 -5.52
C SER A 80 -1.84 -6.54 -7.04
N ILE A 81 -0.74 -6.20 -7.73
CA ILE A 81 -0.64 -6.31 -9.20
C ILE A 81 -0.72 -7.78 -9.62
N HIS A 82 0.01 -8.66 -8.93
CA HIS A 82 -0.02 -10.10 -9.19
C HIS A 82 -1.43 -10.69 -9.02
N ILE A 83 -2.11 -10.34 -7.93
CA ILE A 83 -3.50 -10.78 -7.68
C ILE A 83 -4.44 -10.28 -8.78
N MET A 84 -4.35 -8.99 -9.13
CA MET A 84 -5.18 -8.41 -10.19
C MET A 84 -4.91 -9.09 -11.54
N ASN A 85 -3.65 -9.32 -11.89
CA ASN A 85 -3.29 -10.01 -13.13
C ASN A 85 -3.84 -11.44 -13.16
N ARG A 86 -3.75 -12.17 -12.04
CA ARG A 86 -4.30 -13.52 -11.92
C ARG A 86 -5.82 -13.54 -12.08
N TYR A 87 -6.51 -12.60 -11.43
CA TYR A 87 -7.96 -12.44 -11.59
C TYR A 87 -8.35 -12.18 -13.05
N MET A 88 -7.60 -11.34 -13.75
CA MET A 88 -7.85 -11.03 -15.16
C MET A 88 -7.56 -12.22 -16.08
N GLU A 89 -6.52 -13.00 -15.79
CA GLU A 89 -6.18 -14.24 -16.49
C GLU A 89 -7.29 -15.30 -16.32
N GLU A 90 -7.75 -15.54 -15.10
CA GLU A 90 -8.84 -16.48 -14.82
C GLU A 90 -10.15 -16.06 -15.48
N LYS A 91 -10.47 -14.76 -15.45
CA LYS A 91 -11.65 -14.22 -16.13
C LYS A 91 -11.59 -14.40 -17.64
N ARG A 92 -10.39 -14.35 -18.23
CA ARG A 92 -10.17 -14.60 -19.66
C ARG A 92 -10.24 -16.09 -19.99
N ASN A 93 -9.69 -16.98 -19.17
CA ASN A 93 -9.71 -18.42 -19.40
C ASN A 93 -11.08 -19.08 -19.18
N ARG A 94 -11.98 -18.44 -18.42
CA ARG A 94 -13.37 -18.88 -18.24
C ARG A 94 -14.31 -18.48 -19.40
N ARG A 95 -13.81 -17.77 -20.42
CA ARG A 95 -14.51 -17.47 -21.67
C ARG A 95 -13.92 -18.31 -22.79
#